data_AF-A0A7S8EBE7-F1
#
_entry.id   AF-A0A7S8EBE7-F1
#
_cell.length_a   1.000
_cell.length_b   1.000
_cell.length_c   1.000
_cell.angle_alpha   90.00
_cell.angle_beta   90.00
_cell.angle_gamma   90.00
#
_symmetry.space_group_name_H-M   'P 1'
#
loop_
_entity.id
_entity.type
_entity.pdbx_description
1 polymer ?
#
loop_
_entity_poly.entity_id
_entity_poly.type
_entity_poly.pdbx_seq_one_letter_code
_entity_poly.pdbx_strand_id
1 'polypeptide(L)'
;MPVSFLVYIDYDDNGQHTPDEAIQHQIIAMRWRLGLPGPYENMAQVGEAQITVRNLTRAFSPEVTPFLPGKRIFIYSDDGITTRRHFTGRITHVDPLPGTWDESIATIHCRDLMHDIAQNEVRVPPLINTRANEAIAAVLARCDLRYPVLAGHIVLGRPNGKVGNLLFGAPYTPAFQAGKSRFAYVGDTWGEGIAADEAIQQLATSERGRFYIDREGRAVFLNRHHMLLQTMPQASFANNMDGMAYTYGEEILSEIDVSVVPRTVSTTASLLWSLAQPQRLPRKGTRRIIARYRDANENPLGALSLANITFTARATPTGGQDLTPFVNVVVIEAGISAAVLEVSNTSEQEAYLHTLTLSGMAVATADRLTLQHRNRYNLTVYGKQALYLNLPTLTDIGEADQIARYEMVRRQTPRGSVRHIDLNARFHNPQALDRTLFHRIRVSDEQTGHTGDYFIVAEEHHVERGGYRHRVQWLLEPADDDRFFIIGRHKLNGTRYPMY
;
A
#
# COMPACT_ATOMS: atom_id res chain seq x y z
N MET A 1 14.72 -34.30 -3.44
CA MET A 1 16.04 -33.69 -3.77
C MET A 1 16.27 -32.54 -2.80
N PRO A 2 17.52 -32.12 -2.53
CA PRO A 2 17.75 -30.88 -1.78
C PRO A 2 17.17 -29.70 -2.55
N VAL A 3 16.54 -28.74 -1.85
CA VAL A 3 16.05 -27.50 -2.45
C VAL A 3 17.24 -26.60 -2.74
N SER A 4 17.35 -26.15 -3.98
CA SER A 4 18.29 -25.10 -4.36
C SER A 4 17.60 -23.75 -4.32
N PHE A 5 18.33 -22.71 -3.93
CA PHE A 5 17.86 -21.33 -4.00
C PHE A 5 18.64 -20.58 -5.07
N LEU A 6 17.92 -19.85 -5.89
CA LEU A 6 18.46 -19.11 -7.04
C LEU A 6 18.14 -17.64 -6.83
N VAL A 7 19.15 -16.78 -7.01
CA VAL A 7 18.96 -15.33 -6.99
C VAL A 7 19.43 -14.78 -8.32
N TYR A 8 18.57 -14.00 -8.97
CA TYR A 8 18.85 -13.36 -10.24
C TYR A 8 18.86 -11.85 -10.06
N ILE A 9 19.88 -11.18 -10.62
CA ILE A 9 19.92 -9.72 -10.74
C ILE A 9 19.74 -9.38 -12.22
N ASP A 10 18.66 -8.68 -12.54
CA ASP A 10 18.32 -8.25 -13.90
C ASP A 10 19.23 -7.09 -14.32
N TYR A 11 20.40 -7.41 -14.89
CA TYR A 11 21.45 -6.44 -15.19
C TYR A 11 21.12 -5.62 -16.44
N ASP A 12 20.40 -6.19 -17.41
CA ASP A 12 20.05 -5.52 -18.66
C ASP A 12 18.64 -4.86 -18.63
N ASP A 13 17.93 -4.98 -17.51
CA ASP A 13 16.57 -4.49 -17.29
C ASP A 13 15.55 -5.08 -18.30
N ASN A 14 15.76 -6.32 -18.78
CA ASN A 14 14.87 -6.97 -19.75
C ASN A 14 13.70 -7.74 -19.11
N GLY A 15 13.67 -7.87 -17.79
CA GLY A 15 12.64 -8.58 -17.03
C GLY A 15 12.63 -10.10 -17.20
N GLN A 16 13.53 -10.63 -18.01
CA GLN A 16 13.85 -12.04 -18.12
C GLN A 16 15.00 -12.36 -17.15
N HIS A 17 15.14 -13.63 -16.80
CA HIS A 17 16.23 -14.08 -15.93
C HIS A 17 16.97 -15.17 -16.67
N THR A 18 18.22 -14.91 -16.96
CA THR A 18 19.10 -15.86 -17.62
C THR A 18 20.05 -16.49 -16.59
N PRO A 19 20.57 -17.70 -16.84
CA PRO A 19 21.56 -18.31 -15.95
C PRO A 19 22.80 -17.44 -15.70
N ASP A 20 23.15 -16.57 -16.65
CA ASP A 20 24.31 -15.66 -16.54
C ASP A 20 24.08 -14.53 -15.52
N GLU A 21 22.83 -14.25 -15.16
CA GLU A 21 22.43 -13.27 -14.15
C GLU A 21 22.32 -13.87 -12.74
N ALA A 22 22.52 -15.18 -12.63
CA ALA A 22 22.37 -15.91 -11.38
C ALA A 22 23.62 -15.78 -10.51
N ILE A 23 23.44 -15.39 -9.25
CA ILE A 23 24.53 -15.24 -8.28
C ILE A 23 24.62 -16.40 -7.26
N GLN A 24 23.97 -17.53 -7.55
CA GLN A 24 23.78 -18.65 -6.61
C GLN A 24 25.07 -19.16 -5.95
N HIS A 25 26.18 -19.19 -6.68
CA HIS A 25 27.47 -19.70 -6.18
C HIS A 25 28.15 -18.76 -5.17
N GLN A 26 27.67 -17.52 -5.09
CA GLN A 26 28.21 -16.50 -4.19
C GLN A 26 27.37 -16.38 -2.91
N ILE A 27 26.14 -16.93 -2.88
CA ILE A 27 25.22 -16.77 -1.74
C ILE A 27 25.71 -17.56 -0.52
N ILE A 28 25.79 -16.88 0.62
CA ILE A 28 26.08 -17.46 1.93
C ILE A 28 24.77 -17.65 2.71
N ALA A 29 23.98 -16.57 2.78
CA ALA A 29 22.72 -16.52 3.49
C ALA A 29 21.75 -15.54 2.82
N MET A 30 20.46 -15.76 3.04
CA MET A 30 19.38 -14.89 2.59
C MET A 30 18.35 -14.77 3.69
N ARG A 31 17.83 -13.56 3.88
CA ARG A 31 16.66 -13.29 4.71
C ARG A 31 15.70 -12.43 3.92
N TRP A 32 14.42 -12.74 3.93
CA TRP A 32 13.41 -11.86 3.35
C TRP A 32 12.10 -11.93 4.12
N ARG A 33 11.34 -10.85 4.04
CA ARG A 33 10.05 -10.69 4.71
C ARG A 33 9.04 -10.02 3.78
N LEU A 34 7.82 -10.56 3.76
CA LEU A 34 6.67 -10.02 3.04
C LEU A 34 5.42 -10.01 3.95
N GLY A 35 4.50 -9.10 3.67
CA GLY A 35 3.15 -9.07 4.27
C GLY A 35 2.92 -8.00 5.34
N LEU A 36 1.89 -8.24 6.15
CA LEU A 36 1.37 -7.31 7.15
C LEU A 36 2.28 -7.21 8.39
N PRO A 37 2.30 -6.05 9.08
CA PRO A 37 3.03 -5.93 10.35
C PRO A 37 2.43 -6.78 11.47
N GLY A 38 1.12 -6.98 11.43
CA GLY A 38 0.32 -7.57 12.51
C GLY A 38 -0.95 -8.22 11.99
N PRO A 39 -1.60 -9.07 12.80
CA PRO A 39 -2.96 -9.51 12.50
C PRO A 39 -3.90 -8.30 12.46
N TYR A 40 -4.93 -8.38 11.62
CA TYR A 40 -5.98 -7.37 11.44
C TYR A 40 -5.60 -6.09 10.71
N GLU A 41 -4.31 -5.90 10.42
CA GLU A 41 -3.78 -4.74 9.68
C GLU A 41 -4.25 -4.73 8.23
N ASN A 42 -4.46 -3.52 7.68
CA ASN A 42 -5.04 -3.36 6.34
C ASN A 42 -4.01 -3.17 5.23
N MET A 43 -2.76 -2.85 5.58
CA MET A 43 -1.70 -2.56 4.62
C MET A 43 -0.39 -3.23 5.04
N ALA A 44 0.31 -3.81 4.07
CA ALA A 44 1.62 -4.41 4.27
C ALA A 44 2.68 -3.35 4.58
N GLN A 45 3.71 -3.76 5.31
CA GLN A 45 4.95 -2.98 5.37
C GLN A 45 5.72 -3.15 4.08
N VAL A 46 6.76 -2.33 3.91
CA VAL A 46 7.73 -2.51 2.84
C VAL A 46 8.36 -3.90 2.97
N GLY A 47 8.24 -4.71 1.91
CA GLY A 47 8.92 -5.99 1.84
C GLY A 47 10.42 -5.78 1.72
N GLU A 48 11.19 -6.49 2.54
CA GLU A 48 12.64 -6.35 2.61
C GLU A 48 13.32 -7.69 2.39
N ALA A 49 14.44 -7.66 1.67
CA ALA A 49 15.34 -8.80 1.54
C ALA A 49 16.79 -8.38 1.75
N GLN A 50 17.54 -9.23 2.44
CA GLN A 50 18.97 -9.11 2.69
C GLN A 50 19.64 -10.37 2.17
N ILE A 51 20.63 -10.20 1.29
CA ILE A 51 21.34 -11.31 0.66
C ILE A 51 22.82 -11.12 0.95
N THR A 52 23.37 -12.04 1.75
CA THR A 52 24.79 -12.05 2.09
C THR A 52 25.55 -12.89 1.09
N VAL A 53 26.53 -12.28 0.41
CA VAL A 53 27.30 -12.89 -0.66
C VAL A 53 28.80 -12.88 -0.36
N ARG A 54 29.52 -13.87 -0.90
CA ARG A 54 30.99 -13.86 -0.98
C ARG A 54 31.42 -12.83 -2.00
N ASN A 55 32.34 -11.97 -1.60
CA ASN A 55 32.85 -10.85 -2.40
C ASN A 55 34.38 -10.92 -2.61
N LEU A 56 34.94 -12.12 -2.73
CA LEU A 56 36.39 -12.34 -2.95
C LEU A 56 36.90 -11.65 -4.23
N THR A 57 36.08 -11.62 -5.27
CA THR A 57 36.40 -11.00 -6.56
C THR A 57 36.11 -9.50 -6.61
N ARG A 58 35.60 -8.91 -5.52
CA ARG A 58 35.15 -7.49 -5.47
C ARG A 58 34.04 -7.16 -6.47
N ALA A 59 33.26 -8.15 -6.88
CA ALA A 59 32.13 -7.99 -7.81
C ALA A 59 30.99 -7.13 -7.19
N PHE A 60 30.87 -7.13 -5.86
CA PHE A 60 29.86 -6.37 -5.11
C PHE A 60 30.47 -5.17 -4.39
N SER A 61 31.57 -4.64 -4.91
CA SER A 61 32.21 -3.42 -4.42
C SER A 61 32.06 -2.32 -5.48
N PRO A 62 31.07 -1.41 -5.33
CA PRO A 62 30.68 -0.46 -6.38
C PRO A 62 31.81 0.43 -6.90
N GLU A 63 32.79 0.75 -6.05
CA GLU A 63 33.98 1.55 -6.40
C GLU A 63 35.00 0.80 -7.28
N VAL A 64 34.91 -0.53 -7.37
CA VAL A 64 35.80 -1.38 -8.18
C VAL A 64 35.07 -1.95 -9.39
N THR A 65 33.90 -2.55 -9.13
CA THR A 65 33.03 -3.12 -10.16
C THR A 65 31.73 -2.32 -10.14
N PRO A 66 31.36 -1.63 -11.23
CA PRO A 66 30.13 -0.85 -11.28
C PRO A 66 28.91 -1.72 -10.99
N PHE A 67 28.40 -1.61 -9.76
CA PHE A 67 27.21 -2.30 -9.30
C PHE A 67 26.15 -1.23 -9.05
N LEU A 68 25.10 -1.23 -9.86
CA LEU A 68 24.15 -0.13 -9.90
C LEU A 68 22.97 -0.40 -8.96
N PRO A 69 22.72 0.45 -7.94
CA PRO A 69 21.46 0.47 -7.22
C PRO A 69 20.26 0.63 -8.18
N GLY A 70 19.12 0.13 -7.73
CA GLY A 70 17.85 0.13 -8.47
C GLY A 70 17.68 -1.03 -9.44
N LYS A 71 18.67 -1.93 -9.59
CA LYS A 71 18.51 -3.16 -10.37
C LYS A 71 17.53 -4.10 -9.70
N ARG A 72 16.76 -4.82 -10.52
CA ARG A 72 15.68 -5.68 -10.05
C ARG A 72 16.25 -7.03 -9.63
N ILE A 73 15.69 -7.61 -8.58
CA ILE A 73 16.18 -8.86 -8.00
C ILE A 73 15.03 -9.82 -7.72
N PHE A 74 15.33 -11.10 -7.86
CA PHE A 74 14.36 -12.17 -7.69
C PHE A 74 14.98 -13.27 -6.84
N ILE A 75 14.21 -13.79 -5.88
CA ILE A 75 14.58 -14.97 -5.10
C ILE A 75 13.67 -16.10 -5.53
N TYR A 76 14.25 -17.22 -5.95
CA TYR A 76 13.55 -18.45 -6.29
C TYR A 76 14.03 -19.64 -5.46
N SER A 77 13.17 -20.63 -5.34
CA SER A 77 13.55 -21.99 -4.93
C SER A 77 13.26 -22.97 -6.06
N ASP A 78 14.07 -24.00 -6.17
CA ASP A 78 13.83 -25.15 -7.04
C ASP A 78 14.00 -26.44 -6.23
N ASP A 79 12.94 -27.26 -6.20
CA ASP A 79 12.91 -28.57 -5.52
C ASP A 79 13.21 -29.75 -6.49
N GLY A 80 13.59 -29.43 -7.73
CA GLY A 80 13.80 -30.37 -8.83
C GLY A 80 12.53 -30.69 -9.64
N ILE A 81 11.38 -30.14 -9.25
CA ILE A 81 10.08 -30.34 -9.91
C ILE A 81 9.46 -28.99 -10.30
N THR A 82 9.52 -27.99 -9.41
CA THR A 82 8.87 -26.71 -9.62
C THR A 82 9.74 -25.57 -9.09
N THR A 83 10.08 -24.65 -9.98
CA THR A 83 10.70 -23.38 -9.61
C THR A 83 9.62 -22.42 -9.12
N ARG A 84 9.84 -21.83 -7.94
CA ARG A 84 8.88 -20.93 -7.28
C ARG A 84 9.56 -19.63 -6.92
N ARG A 85 8.87 -18.53 -7.14
CA ARG A 85 9.33 -17.20 -6.73
C ARG A 85 8.94 -16.97 -5.27
N HIS A 86 9.84 -16.37 -4.50
CA HIS A 86 9.65 -16.02 -3.08
C HIS A 86 9.70 -14.52 -2.82
N PHE A 87 10.43 -13.77 -3.64
CA PHE A 87 10.57 -12.33 -3.48
C PHE A 87 10.86 -11.68 -4.83
N THR A 88 10.26 -10.51 -5.04
CA THR A 88 10.57 -9.59 -6.14
C THR A 88 10.81 -8.22 -5.57
N GLY A 89 11.96 -7.62 -5.85
CA GLY A 89 12.24 -6.27 -5.40
C GLY A 89 13.33 -5.60 -6.21
N ARG A 90 13.90 -4.54 -5.64
CA ARG A 90 15.03 -3.81 -6.20
C ARG A 90 16.09 -3.58 -5.15
N ILE A 91 17.32 -3.55 -5.63
CA ILE A 91 18.47 -3.29 -4.79
C ILE A 91 18.49 -1.81 -4.41
N THR A 92 18.45 -1.52 -3.12
CA THR A 92 18.53 -0.15 -2.62
C THR A 92 19.97 0.29 -2.41
N HIS A 93 20.80 -0.59 -1.84
CA HIS A 93 22.22 -0.35 -1.57
C HIS A 93 22.92 -1.68 -1.32
N VAL A 94 24.26 -1.64 -1.30
CA VAL A 94 25.12 -2.78 -0.96
C VAL A 94 26.13 -2.32 0.07
N ASP A 95 26.30 -3.11 1.11
CA ASP A 95 27.28 -2.88 2.16
C ASP A 95 28.42 -3.89 2.03
N PRO A 96 29.50 -3.56 1.28
CA PRO A 96 30.69 -4.39 1.24
C PRO A 96 31.44 -4.26 2.57
N LEU A 97 31.67 -5.39 3.26
CA LEU A 97 32.47 -5.39 4.47
C LEU A 97 33.94 -5.61 4.08
N PRO A 98 34.85 -4.67 4.42
CA PRO A 98 36.28 -4.87 4.26
C PRO A 98 36.71 -5.87 5.34
N GLY A 99 36.58 -7.16 5.04
CA GLY A 99 36.85 -8.24 6.00
C GLY A 99 38.24 -8.15 6.62
N THR A 100 38.37 -8.68 7.84
CA THR A 100 39.68 -8.99 8.43
C THR A 100 39.94 -10.47 8.16
N TRP A 101 41.05 -10.81 7.49
CA TRP A 101 41.46 -12.20 7.18
C TRP A 101 40.49 -13.00 6.28
N ASP A 102 40.46 -12.69 4.98
CA ASP A 102 39.78 -13.46 3.91
C ASP A 102 38.25 -13.59 3.97
N GLU A 103 37.58 -13.07 5.01
CA GLU A 103 36.11 -12.93 5.03
C GLU A 103 35.65 -11.71 4.22
N SER A 104 35.90 -11.72 2.91
CA SER A 104 35.38 -10.70 1.99
C SER A 104 33.91 -11.00 1.71
N ILE A 105 33.00 -10.36 2.45
CA ILE A 105 31.55 -10.49 2.31
C ILE A 105 30.91 -9.16 1.91
N ALA A 106 29.76 -9.21 1.27
CA ALA A 106 28.91 -8.06 1.03
C ALA A 106 27.45 -8.41 1.35
N THR A 107 26.68 -7.42 1.79
CA THR A 107 25.25 -7.57 2.00
C THR A 107 24.50 -6.72 0.99
N ILE A 108 23.64 -7.34 0.20
CA ILE A 108 22.78 -6.67 -0.77
C ILE A 108 21.42 -6.41 -0.09
N HIS A 109 21.04 -5.15 0.02
CA HIS A 109 19.77 -4.73 0.60
C HIS A 109 18.75 -4.45 -0.49
N CYS A 110 17.59 -5.07 -0.38
CA CYS A 110 16.54 -5.02 -1.40
C CYS A 110 15.20 -4.65 -0.77
N ARG A 111 14.40 -3.89 -1.51
CA ARG A 111 13.03 -3.52 -1.13
C ARG A 111 12.04 -3.78 -2.26
N ASP A 112 10.80 -4.09 -1.92
CA ASP A 112 9.73 -4.35 -2.90
C ASP A 112 9.09 -3.05 -3.44
N LEU A 113 8.03 -3.20 -4.23
CA LEU A 113 7.28 -2.10 -4.84
C LEU A 113 6.65 -1.15 -3.82
N MET A 114 6.36 -1.62 -2.60
CA MET A 114 5.78 -0.78 -1.55
C MET A 114 6.74 0.36 -1.17
N HIS A 115 8.05 0.14 -1.27
CA HIS A 115 9.03 1.19 -1.05
C HIS A 115 8.85 2.35 -2.03
N ASP A 116 8.70 2.05 -3.32
CA ASP A 116 8.50 3.08 -4.35
C ASP A 116 7.17 3.81 -4.11
N ILE A 117 6.08 3.09 -3.79
CA ILE A 117 4.78 3.68 -3.47
C ILE A 117 4.91 4.67 -2.31
N ALA A 118 5.61 4.30 -1.23
CA ALA A 118 5.81 5.16 -0.06
C ALA A 118 6.67 6.41 -0.32
N GLN A 119 7.39 6.49 -1.44
CA GLN A 119 8.14 7.70 -1.82
C GLN A 119 7.31 8.68 -2.68
N ASN A 120 6.10 8.32 -3.08
CA ASN A 120 5.28 9.12 -3.97
C ASN A 120 4.25 9.96 -3.21
N GLU A 121 4.11 11.22 -3.61
CA GLU A 121 2.99 12.08 -3.23
C GLU A 121 2.02 12.18 -4.41
N VAL A 122 0.74 11.91 -4.17
CA VAL A 122 -0.26 11.83 -5.24
C VAL A 122 -1.37 12.86 -5.08
N ARG A 123 -1.87 13.30 -6.24
CA ARG A 123 -3.10 14.08 -6.39
C ARG A 123 -4.00 13.31 -7.34
N VAL A 124 -5.18 12.96 -6.86
CA VAL A 124 -6.17 12.24 -7.65
C VAL A 124 -7.31 13.19 -8.00
N PRO A 125 -7.81 13.19 -9.25
CA PRO A 125 -9.05 13.86 -9.59
C PRO A 125 -10.20 13.40 -8.68
N PRO A 126 -11.28 14.18 -8.55
CA PRO A 126 -12.45 13.77 -7.77
C PRO A 126 -12.97 12.38 -8.20
N LEU A 127 -12.90 11.41 -7.30
CA LEU A 127 -13.50 10.09 -7.51
C LEU A 127 -14.83 10.03 -6.77
N ILE A 128 -15.90 9.84 -7.53
CA ILE A 128 -17.27 9.87 -7.03
C ILE A 128 -17.90 8.49 -7.19
N ASN A 129 -18.54 7.99 -6.13
CA ASN A 129 -19.24 6.70 -6.12
C ASN A 129 -18.34 5.53 -6.59
N THR A 130 -17.06 5.57 -6.21
CA THR A 130 -16.05 4.61 -6.64
C THR A 130 -15.86 3.51 -5.58
N ARG A 131 -15.40 2.35 -6.01
CA ARG A 131 -15.01 1.26 -5.10
C ARG A 131 -13.54 1.38 -4.68
N ALA A 132 -13.17 0.73 -3.58
CA ALA A 132 -11.80 0.77 -3.09
C ALA A 132 -10.75 0.35 -4.13
N ASN A 133 -11.01 -0.69 -4.93
CA ASN A 133 -10.09 -1.14 -5.97
C ASN A 133 -9.87 -0.12 -7.09
N GLU A 134 -10.94 0.59 -7.49
CA GLU A 134 -10.89 1.63 -8.52
C GLU A 134 -10.12 2.85 -8.00
N ALA A 135 -10.38 3.25 -6.75
CA ALA A 135 -9.67 4.34 -6.08
C ALA A 135 -8.18 4.03 -5.87
N ILE A 136 -7.85 2.82 -5.40
CA ILE A 136 -6.45 2.37 -5.24
C ILE A 136 -5.76 2.36 -6.60
N ALA A 137 -6.40 1.86 -7.66
CA ALA A 137 -5.85 1.89 -9.01
C ALA A 137 -5.59 3.33 -9.51
N ALA A 138 -6.49 4.27 -9.21
CA ALA A 138 -6.32 5.68 -9.58
C ALA A 138 -5.17 6.36 -8.83
N VAL A 139 -4.97 6.07 -7.54
CA VAL A 139 -3.81 6.51 -6.75
C VAL A 139 -2.52 5.98 -7.36
N LEU A 140 -2.50 4.68 -7.62
CA LEU A 140 -1.36 3.96 -8.16
C LEU A 140 -0.96 4.40 -9.58
N ALA A 141 -1.94 4.80 -10.40
CA ALA A 141 -1.71 5.39 -11.72
C ALA A 141 -1.07 6.79 -11.67
N ARG A 142 -1.07 7.45 -10.51
CA ARG A 142 -0.42 8.76 -10.29
C ARG A 142 0.96 8.66 -9.67
N CYS A 143 1.38 7.47 -9.25
CA CYS A 143 2.70 7.25 -8.69
C CYS A 143 3.74 7.13 -9.81
N ASP A 144 4.88 7.80 -9.66
CA ASP A 144 6.05 7.68 -10.52
C ASP A 144 6.82 6.39 -10.20
N LEU A 145 6.19 5.26 -10.53
CA LEU A 145 6.74 3.94 -10.28
C LEU A 145 7.65 3.56 -11.44
N ARG A 146 8.89 3.18 -11.14
CA ARG A 146 9.81 2.73 -12.18
C ARG A 146 9.28 1.45 -12.82
N TYR A 147 9.45 1.35 -14.13
CA TYR A 147 9.01 0.19 -14.91
C TYR A 147 9.79 -1.08 -14.50
N PRO A 148 9.13 -2.24 -14.48
CA PRO A 148 9.71 -3.53 -14.16
C PRO A 148 10.68 -4.01 -15.25
N VAL A 149 10.52 -3.50 -16.47
CA VAL A 149 11.34 -3.80 -17.65
C VAL A 149 11.64 -2.47 -18.36
N LEU A 150 12.92 -2.11 -18.46
CA LEU A 150 13.36 -0.91 -19.17
C LEU A 150 13.89 -1.25 -20.57
N ALA A 151 14.29 -2.50 -20.82
CA ALA A 151 14.68 -2.93 -22.16
C ALA A 151 13.50 -2.74 -23.12
N GLY A 152 13.77 -2.13 -24.28
CA GLY A 152 12.73 -1.79 -25.25
C GLY A 152 11.99 -0.48 -24.98
N HIS A 153 12.21 0.21 -23.85
CA HIS A 153 11.72 1.57 -23.64
C HIS A 153 12.78 2.62 -24.01
N ILE A 154 12.33 3.78 -24.48
CA ILE A 154 13.21 4.93 -24.71
C ILE A 154 13.49 5.60 -23.37
N VAL A 155 14.70 5.41 -22.84
CA VAL A 155 15.19 6.13 -21.65
C VAL A 155 16.24 7.13 -22.10
N LEU A 156 15.91 8.44 -22.02
CA LEU A 156 16.85 9.50 -22.37
C LEU A 156 18.09 9.43 -21.47
N GLY A 157 19.28 9.59 -22.06
CA GLY A 157 20.56 9.54 -21.34
C GLY A 157 21.13 8.14 -21.12
N ARG A 158 20.46 7.06 -21.55
CA ARG A 158 21.08 5.72 -21.61
C ARG A 158 21.76 5.47 -22.97
N PRO A 159 22.96 4.86 -23.01
CA PRO A 159 23.69 4.58 -24.25
C PRO A 159 22.92 3.77 -25.31
N ASN A 160 21.87 3.05 -24.88
CA ASN A 160 21.09 2.13 -25.72
C ASN A 160 19.61 2.54 -25.89
N GLY A 161 19.23 3.79 -25.59
CA GLY A 161 17.87 4.28 -25.82
C GLY A 161 17.57 4.42 -27.32
N LYS A 162 16.96 3.41 -27.94
CA LYS A 162 16.58 3.43 -29.37
C LYS A 162 15.16 3.98 -29.55
N VAL A 163 15.02 5.05 -30.34
CA VAL A 163 13.71 5.58 -30.75
C VAL A 163 13.02 4.58 -31.68
N GLY A 164 11.93 3.95 -31.23
CA GLY A 164 11.14 3.02 -32.06
C GLY A 164 10.23 2.04 -31.32
N ASN A 165 10.40 1.84 -30.01
CA ASN A 165 9.63 0.87 -29.24
C ASN A 165 8.84 1.53 -28.09
N LEU A 166 7.56 1.14 -27.98
CA LEU A 166 6.52 1.48 -26.99
C LEU A 166 6.62 2.86 -26.30
N LEU A 167 5.71 3.77 -26.68
CA LEU A 167 5.31 4.89 -25.83
C LEU A 167 4.68 4.30 -24.56
N PHE A 168 5.27 4.62 -23.41
CA PHE A 168 4.90 4.28 -22.03
C PHE A 168 3.55 3.54 -21.84
N GLY A 169 3.60 2.26 -21.44
CA GLY A 169 2.45 1.49 -20.97
C GLY A 169 2.22 1.63 -19.46
N ALA A 170 1.27 0.90 -18.87
CA ALA A 170 1.15 0.84 -17.41
C ALA A 170 2.38 0.08 -16.82
N PRO A 171 3.08 0.64 -15.82
CA PRO A 171 4.31 0.03 -15.31
C PRO A 171 4.07 -1.32 -14.61
N TYR A 172 2.86 -1.67 -14.17
CA TYR A 172 2.60 -2.98 -13.57
C TYR A 172 1.15 -3.40 -13.76
N THR A 173 0.90 -4.70 -13.62
CA THR A 173 -0.44 -5.29 -13.65
C THR A 173 -0.88 -5.61 -12.22
N PRO A 174 -1.73 -4.78 -11.59
CA PRO A 174 -2.23 -5.06 -10.25
C PRO A 174 -3.21 -6.24 -10.24
N ALA A 175 -3.35 -6.90 -9.09
CA ALA A 175 -4.32 -7.96 -8.85
C ALA A 175 -5.36 -7.51 -7.81
N PHE A 176 -6.39 -6.79 -8.27
CA PHE A 176 -7.38 -6.19 -7.37
C PHE A 176 -8.73 -6.90 -7.42
N GLN A 177 -9.22 -7.29 -6.24
CA GLN A 177 -10.59 -7.71 -6.07
C GLN A 177 -11.52 -6.51 -6.01
N ALA A 178 -12.70 -6.60 -6.61
CA ALA A 178 -13.68 -5.53 -6.52
C ALA A 178 -14.08 -5.27 -5.05
N GLY A 179 -14.03 -4.00 -4.63
CA GLY A 179 -14.49 -3.56 -3.32
C GLY A 179 -15.99 -3.79 -3.11
N LYS A 180 -16.40 -3.82 -1.85
CA LYS A 180 -17.78 -3.99 -1.39
C LYS A 180 -18.40 -2.66 -0.99
N SER A 181 -17.63 -1.75 -0.37
CA SER A 181 -18.03 -0.37 -0.11
C SER A 181 -18.06 0.45 -1.38
N ARG A 182 -18.96 1.44 -1.40
CA ARG A 182 -18.96 2.52 -2.38
C ARG A 182 -18.64 3.83 -1.67
N PHE A 183 -17.51 4.43 -2.01
CA PHE A 183 -17.10 5.70 -1.45
C PHE A 183 -17.76 6.83 -2.25
N ALA A 184 -18.58 7.62 -1.56
CA ALA A 184 -19.25 8.77 -2.17
C ALA A 184 -18.23 9.76 -2.74
N TYR A 185 -17.17 10.03 -1.98
CA TYR A 185 -16.09 10.94 -2.34
C TYR A 185 -14.76 10.37 -1.83
N VAL A 186 -13.71 10.51 -2.63
CA VAL A 186 -12.34 10.15 -2.26
C VAL A 186 -11.41 11.30 -2.59
N GLY A 187 -10.55 11.62 -1.64
CA GLY A 187 -9.42 12.54 -1.78
C GLY A 187 -9.66 13.97 -1.35
N ASP A 188 -10.90 14.30 -0.98
CA ASP A 188 -11.31 15.64 -0.55
C ASP A 188 -10.57 16.12 0.70
N THR A 189 -10.09 15.20 1.54
CA THR A 189 -9.30 15.51 2.74
C THR A 189 -7.79 15.49 2.52
N TRP A 190 -7.31 15.32 1.29
CA TRP A 190 -5.87 15.15 1.00
C TRP A 190 -5.11 16.48 0.82
N GLY A 191 -5.76 17.64 0.99
CA GLY A 191 -5.06 18.92 0.97
C GLY A 191 -4.30 19.19 -0.34
N GLU A 192 -2.99 19.41 -0.27
CA GLU A 192 -2.15 19.57 -1.47
C GLU A 192 -1.73 18.26 -2.12
N GLY A 193 -2.03 17.12 -1.51
CA GLY A 193 -1.45 15.86 -1.87
C GLY A 193 -1.26 15.03 -0.61
N ILE A 194 -1.23 13.73 -0.80
CA ILE A 194 -1.05 12.75 0.26
C ILE A 194 0.00 11.74 -0.18
N ALA A 195 0.74 11.18 0.77
CA ALA A 195 1.61 10.05 0.48
C ALA A 195 0.77 8.89 -0.09
N ALA A 196 1.23 8.27 -1.17
CA ALA A 196 0.43 7.29 -1.89
C ALA A 196 0.10 6.06 -1.04
N ASP A 197 1.02 5.64 -0.19
CA ASP A 197 0.82 4.57 0.80
C ASP A 197 -0.23 4.97 1.83
N GLU A 198 -0.21 6.20 2.37
CA GLU A 198 -1.23 6.70 3.27
C GLU A 198 -2.62 6.76 2.60
N ALA A 199 -2.69 7.20 1.34
CA ALA A 199 -3.93 7.20 0.56
C ALA A 199 -4.50 5.79 0.40
N ILE A 200 -3.65 4.83 0.04
CA ILE A 200 -4.03 3.42 -0.08
C ILE A 200 -4.44 2.85 1.28
N GLN A 201 -3.74 3.21 2.36
CA GLN A 201 -4.08 2.80 3.72
C GLN A 201 -5.46 3.31 4.13
N GLN A 202 -5.79 4.57 3.86
CA GLN A 202 -7.12 5.13 4.15
C GLN A 202 -8.22 4.37 3.41
N LEU A 203 -8.00 4.03 2.14
CA LEU A 203 -8.94 3.28 1.31
C LEU A 203 -9.09 1.81 1.77
N ALA A 204 -7.98 1.13 2.03
CA ALA A 204 -7.97 -0.25 2.50
C ALA A 204 -8.59 -0.37 3.91
N THR A 205 -8.32 0.60 4.79
CA THR A 205 -8.91 0.66 6.14
C THR A 205 -10.42 0.89 6.07
N SER A 206 -10.87 1.84 5.24
CA SER A 206 -12.30 2.16 5.11
C SER A 206 -13.13 1.02 4.51
N GLU A 207 -12.55 0.24 3.58
CA GLU A 207 -13.19 -0.99 3.06
C GLU A 207 -13.10 -2.17 4.05
N ARG A 208 -12.17 -2.11 5.03
CA ARG A 208 -11.63 -3.26 5.78
C ARG A 208 -10.99 -4.32 4.86
N GLY A 209 -10.40 -3.88 3.75
CA GLY A 209 -9.66 -4.73 2.81
C GLY A 209 -8.19 -4.92 3.20
N ARG A 210 -7.44 -5.66 2.39
CA ARG A 210 -6.00 -5.91 2.57
C ARG A 210 -5.23 -5.49 1.33
N PHE A 211 -4.20 -4.67 1.50
CA PHE A 211 -3.29 -4.28 0.43
C PHE A 211 -1.86 -4.74 0.72
N TYR A 212 -1.21 -5.40 -0.23
CA TYR A 212 0.15 -5.91 -0.08
C TYR A 212 0.83 -6.13 -1.45
N ILE A 213 2.13 -6.41 -1.43
CA ILE A 213 2.88 -6.85 -2.62
C ILE A 213 3.09 -8.37 -2.54
N ASP A 214 2.71 -9.09 -3.60
CA ASP A 214 2.90 -10.55 -3.67
C ASP A 214 4.34 -10.94 -4.03
N ARG A 215 4.64 -12.25 -4.00
CA ARG A 215 5.95 -12.80 -4.35
C ARG A 215 6.33 -12.47 -5.80
N GLU A 216 5.37 -12.25 -6.69
CA GLU A 216 5.55 -11.83 -8.07
C GLU A 216 5.90 -10.35 -8.24
N GLY A 217 5.79 -9.55 -7.18
CA GLY A 217 6.03 -8.11 -7.18
C GLY A 217 4.84 -7.28 -7.66
N ARG A 218 3.62 -7.84 -7.62
CA ARG A 218 2.38 -7.15 -8.00
C ARG A 218 1.71 -6.56 -6.77
N ALA A 219 1.12 -5.38 -6.94
CA ALA A 219 0.18 -4.83 -5.96
C ALA A 219 -1.10 -5.68 -5.94
N VAL A 220 -1.46 -6.18 -4.77
CA VAL A 220 -2.64 -7.01 -4.53
C VAL A 220 -3.59 -6.30 -3.59
N PHE A 221 -4.88 -6.34 -3.92
CA PHE A 221 -5.95 -5.84 -3.06
C PHE A 221 -7.02 -6.92 -2.86
N LEU A 222 -7.25 -7.31 -1.61
CA LEU A 222 -8.30 -8.23 -1.21
C LEU A 222 -9.42 -7.44 -0.54
N ASN A 223 -10.67 -7.66 -0.97
CA ASN A 223 -11.82 -7.02 -0.32
C ASN A 223 -12.10 -7.66 1.05
N ARG A 224 -12.93 -7.01 1.87
CA ARG A 224 -13.27 -7.49 3.22
C ARG A 224 -13.90 -8.88 3.29
N HIS A 225 -14.47 -9.39 2.19
CA HIS A 225 -15.10 -10.72 2.17
C HIS A 225 -14.13 -11.83 1.80
N HIS A 226 -12.90 -11.53 1.36
CA HIS A 226 -11.94 -12.54 0.91
C HIS A 226 -11.72 -13.64 1.95
N MET A 227 -11.33 -13.25 3.16
CA MET A 227 -11.02 -14.17 4.25
C MET A 227 -12.27 -14.91 4.77
N LEU A 228 -13.45 -14.30 4.67
CA LEU A 228 -14.72 -14.94 5.06
C LEU A 228 -15.17 -16.02 4.07
N LEU A 229 -14.85 -15.86 2.79
CA LEU A 229 -15.28 -16.78 1.73
C LEU A 229 -14.32 -17.97 1.53
N GLN A 230 -13.09 -17.87 2.04
CA GLN A 230 -12.08 -18.91 1.95
C GLN A 230 -12.18 -19.86 3.16
N THR A 231 -13.05 -20.87 3.03
CA THR A 231 -13.44 -21.78 4.14
C THR A 231 -12.54 -23.02 4.29
N MET A 232 -11.74 -23.34 3.28
CA MET A 232 -10.95 -24.58 3.24
C MET A 232 -9.49 -24.31 3.60
N PRO A 233 -8.92 -24.98 4.62
CA PRO A 233 -7.49 -24.92 4.88
C PRO A 233 -6.71 -25.62 3.77
N GLN A 234 -5.62 -24.99 3.33
CA GLN A 234 -4.71 -25.50 2.30
C GLN A 234 -3.59 -26.37 2.88
N ALA A 235 -3.34 -26.26 4.18
CA ALA A 235 -2.38 -27.08 4.92
C ALA A 235 -2.85 -27.28 6.36
N SER A 236 -2.35 -28.31 7.02
CA SER A 236 -2.63 -28.60 8.44
C SER A 236 -1.33 -28.95 9.16
N PHE A 237 -1.15 -28.37 10.34
CA PHE A 237 -0.01 -28.59 11.21
C PHE A 237 -0.50 -29.09 12.57
N ALA A 238 0.06 -30.20 13.03
CA ALA A 238 -0.41 -30.93 14.21
C ALA A 238 0.81 -31.43 14.99
N ASN A 239 1.14 -30.75 16.10
CA ASN A 239 2.28 -31.07 16.98
C ASN A 239 3.64 -31.26 16.26
N ASN A 240 3.79 -30.67 15.07
CA ASN A 240 4.95 -30.88 14.20
C ASN A 240 5.64 -29.59 13.78
N MET A 241 5.27 -28.45 14.36
CA MET A 241 5.94 -27.16 14.14
C MET A 241 7.20 -27.06 15.02
N ASP A 242 8.18 -26.27 14.60
CA ASP A 242 9.40 -26.03 15.39
C ASP A 242 9.11 -25.09 16.58
N GLY A 243 8.14 -24.18 16.41
CA GLY A 243 7.72 -23.20 17.40
C GLY A 243 6.30 -22.73 17.16
N MET A 244 5.61 -22.34 18.23
CA MET A 244 4.26 -21.80 18.19
C MET A 244 4.10 -20.75 19.30
N ALA A 245 3.69 -19.54 18.95
CA ALA A 245 3.36 -18.50 19.90
C ALA A 245 1.85 -18.46 20.14
N TYR A 246 1.40 -19.09 21.23
CA TYR A 246 0.01 -19.15 21.65
C TYR A 246 -0.31 -18.15 22.75
N THR A 247 -1.47 -17.50 22.65
CA THR A 247 -2.01 -16.56 23.64
C THR A 247 -3.50 -16.80 23.84
N TYR A 248 -4.02 -16.64 25.06
CA TYR A 248 -5.46 -16.76 25.35
C TYR A 248 -6.03 -15.45 25.88
N GLY A 249 -7.12 -14.97 25.27
CA GLY A 249 -7.90 -13.83 25.77
C GLY A 249 -7.29 -12.45 25.50
N GLU A 250 -6.22 -12.35 24.73
CA GLU A 250 -5.55 -11.06 24.47
C GLU A 250 -6.35 -10.13 23.55
N GLU A 251 -7.17 -10.68 22.65
CA GLU A 251 -7.89 -9.93 21.62
C GLU A 251 -9.35 -9.62 21.98
N ILE A 252 -9.71 -9.64 23.26
CA ILE A 252 -11.09 -9.38 23.67
C ILE A 252 -11.42 -7.89 23.44
N LEU A 253 -12.59 -7.63 22.85
CA LEU A 253 -13.14 -6.28 22.71
C LEU A 253 -14.40 -6.12 23.55
N SER A 254 -14.48 -4.98 24.22
CA SER A 254 -15.64 -4.54 25.02
C SER A 254 -16.36 -3.35 24.38
N GLU A 255 -15.64 -2.53 23.61
CA GLU A 255 -16.11 -1.30 22.99
C GLU A 255 -15.50 -1.16 21.59
N ILE A 256 -16.32 -0.73 20.63
CA ILE A 256 -15.87 -0.37 19.29
C ILE A 256 -16.46 0.98 18.94
N ASP A 257 -15.59 1.91 18.61
CA ASP A 257 -15.94 3.26 18.19
C ASP A 257 -15.55 3.41 16.71
N VAL A 258 -16.54 3.56 15.84
CA VAL A 258 -16.33 3.76 14.40
C VAL A 258 -16.62 5.21 14.06
N SER A 259 -15.62 5.93 13.57
CA SER A 259 -15.81 7.30 13.11
C SER A 259 -15.94 7.39 11.60
N VAL A 260 -17.03 8.00 11.15
CA VAL A 260 -17.29 8.39 9.76
C VAL A 260 -17.37 9.89 9.65
N VAL A 261 -17.16 10.39 8.44
CA VAL A 261 -17.20 11.82 8.18
C VAL A 261 -18.18 12.06 7.03
N PRO A 262 -19.41 12.55 7.31
CA PRO A 262 -20.39 12.84 6.26
C PRO A 262 -19.94 13.99 5.34
N ARG A 263 -20.57 14.10 4.17
CA ARG A 263 -20.28 15.13 3.16
C ARG A 263 -21.54 15.82 2.68
N THR A 264 -21.42 17.12 2.41
CA THR A 264 -22.48 17.93 1.80
C THR A 264 -21.95 18.62 0.57
N VAL A 265 -22.71 18.60 -0.52
CA VAL A 265 -22.32 19.21 -1.80
C VAL A 265 -23.10 20.49 -2.03
N SER A 266 -22.43 21.55 -2.48
CA SER A 266 -23.11 22.80 -2.86
C SER A 266 -23.88 22.63 -4.17
N THR A 267 -25.07 23.21 -4.24
CA THR A 267 -25.90 23.19 -5.47
C THR A 267 -25.49 24.27 -6.47
N THR A 268 -24.72 25.26 -6.05
CA THR A 268 -24.19 26.36 -6.87
C THR A 268 -22.68 26.46 -6.73
N ALA A 269 -22.03 27.10 -7.72
CA ALA A 269 -20.60 27.37 -7.65
C ALA A 269 -20.29 28.38 -6.54
N SER A 270 -19.42 28.00 -5.62
CA SER A 270 -18.92 28.86 -4.54
C SER A 270 -17.45 29.22 -4.78
N LEU A 271 -16.97 30.26 -4.11
CA LEU A 271 -15.54 30.55 -4.05
C LEU A 271 -14.82 29.37 -3.39
N LEU A 272 -13.80 28.84 -4.04
CA LEU A 272 -12.96 27.75 -3.54
C LEU A 272 -11.61 28.26 -3.04
N TRP A 273 -11.05 29.26 -3.72
CA TRP A 273 -9.77 29.85 -3.35
C TRP A 273 -9.63 31.26 -3.90
N SER A 274 -8.94 32.12 -3.16
CA SER A 274 -8.55 33.45 -3.61
C SER A 274 -7.11 33.77 -3.23
N LEU A 275 -6.42 34.50 -4.09
CA LEU A 275 -5.08 34.98 -3.81
C LEU A 275 -5.07 36.01 -2.68
N ALA A 276 -4.33 35.72 -1.60
CA ALA A 276 -4.27 36.58 -0.41
C ALA A 276 -3.42 37.84 -0.61
N GLN A 277 -2.37 37.77 -1.41
CA GLN A 277 -1.44 38.89 -1.65
C GLN A 277 -0.95 38.92 -3.10
N PRO A 278 -0.72 40.11 -3.67
CA PRO A 278 -0.27 40.22 -5.05
C PRO A 278 1.01 39.44 -5.34
N GLN A 279 1.03 38.66 -6.41
CA GLN A 279 2.19 37.85 -6.79
C GLN A 279 2.94 38.46 -7.97
N ARG A 280 4.25 38.66 -7.80
CA ARG A 280 5.13 39.12 -8.89
C ARG A 280 5.34 38.01 -9.91
N LEU A 281 5.04 38.29 -11.17
CA LEU A 281 5.30 37.46 -12.32
C LEU A 281 6.47 38.06 -13.11
N PRO A 282 7.57 37.32 -13.31
CA PRO A 282 8.70 37.78 -14.12
C PRO A 282 8.25 38.11 -15.56
N ARG A 283 8.98 39.02 -16.23
CA ARG A 283 8.82 39.25 -17.67
C ARG A 283 9.02 37.95 -18.44
N LYS A 284 8.14 37.64 -19.41
CA LYS A 284 8.17 36.37 -20.17
C LYS A 284 8.33 35.11 -19.31
N GLY A 285 7.83 35.15 -18.07
CA GLY A 285 8.00 34.10 -17.08
C GLY A 285 6.74 33.31 -16.84
N THR A 286 6.90 32.11 -16.28
CA THR A 286 5.82 31.29 -15.76
C THR A 286 5.98 31.10 -14.25
N ARG A 287 4.85 30.94 -13.55
CA ARG A 287 4.81 30.59 -12.13
C ARG A 287 3.71 29.57 -11.90
N ARG A 288 4.02 28.54 -11.10
CA ARG A 288 3.04 27.56 -10.65
C ARG A 288 2.54 27.92 -9.25
N ILE A 289 1.23 27.91 -9.08
CA ILE A 289 0.55 28.21 -7.82
C ILE A 289 -0.32 27.01 -7.47
N ILE A 290 -0.22 26.54 -6.23
CA ILE A 290 -1.10 25.49 -5.70
C ILE A 290 -2.23 26.19 -4.94
N ALA A 291 -3.45 26.09 -5.47
CA ALA A 291 -4.65 26.67 -4.89
C ALA A 291 -5.37 25.62 -4.04
N ARG A 292 -5.17 25.66 -2.71
CA ARG A 292 -5.87 24.80 -1.74
C ARG A 292 -7.30 25.29 -1.57
N TYR A 293 -8.28 24.40 -1.69
CA TYR A 293 -9.67 24.84 -1.52
C TYR A 293 -10.00 25.02 -0.04
N ARG A 294 -10.62 26.16 0.28
CA ARG A 294 -11.05 26.51 1.64
C ARG A 294 -12.42 27.17 1.62
N ASP A 295 -13.18 26.98 2.69
CA ASP A 295 -14.39 27.75 2.92
C ASP A 295 -14.06 29.18 3.43
N ALA A 296 -15.11 30.00 3.66
CA ALA A 296 -14.96 31.36 4.17
C ALA A 296 -14.37 31.45 5.59
N ASN A 297 -14.34 30.32 6.33
CA ASN A 297 -13.78 30.22 7.67
C ASN A 297 -12.38 29.55 7.66
N GLU A 298 -11.75 29.43 6.48
CA GLU A 298 -10.45 28.77 6.26
C GLU A 298 -10.45 27.25 6.49
N ASN A 299 -11.61 26.60 6.61
CA ASN A 299 -11.68 25.14 6.75
C ASN A 299 -11.38 24.45 5.41
N PRO A 300 -10.70 23.30 5.40
CA PRO A 300 -10.46 22.52 4.19
C PRO A 300 -11.77 22.12 3.50
N LEU A 301 -11.79 22.23 2.17
CA LEU A 301 -12.96 21.97 1.34
C LEU A 301 -12.56 21.11 0.13
N GLY A 302 -13.48 20.27 -0.35
CA GLY A 302 -13.33 19.57 -1.62
C GLY A 302 -14.02 20.32 -2.77
N ALA A 303 -13.70 20.00 -4.02
CA ALA A 303 -14.39 20.50 -5.21
C ALA A 303 -14.65 19.37 -6.21
N LEU A 304 -15.91 19.23 -6.65
CA LEU A 304 -16.29 18.24 -7.67
C LEU A 304 -15.96 18.72 -9.08
N SER A 305 -16.07 20.03 -9.29
CA SER A 305 -15.81 20.66 -10.58
C SER A 305 -15.35 22.09 -10.36
N LEU A 306 -14.49 22.55 -11.27
CA LEU A 306 -14.08 23.96 -11.35
C LEU A 306 -14.97 24.64 -12.38
N ALA A 307 -15.48 25.83 -12.06
CA ALA A 307 -16.40 26.59 -12.90
C ALA A 307 -15.71 27.79 -13.55
N ASN A 308 -15.22 28.73 -12.75
CA ASN A 308 -14.64 29.98 -13.26
C ASN A 308 -13.32 30.31 -12.57
N ILE A 309 -12.38 30.82 -13.37
CA ILE A 309 -11.16 31.50 -12.92
C ILE A 309 -11.29 32.96 -13.31
N THR A 310 -11.16 33.86 -12.34
CA THR A 310 -11.13 35.30 -12.61
C THR A 310 -9.85 35.88 -12.03
N PHE A 311 -9.20 36.79 -12.75
CA PHE A 311 -7.96 37.40 -12.31
C PHE A 311 -7.79 38.82 -12.84
N THR A 312 -6.93 39.58 -12.17
CA THR A 312 -6.49 40.90 -12.61
C THR A 312 -4.98 41.02 -12.41
N ALA A 313 -4.28 41.58 -13.40
CA ALA A 313 -2.85 41.82 -13.34
C ALA A 313 -2.50 43.28 -13.65
N ARG A 314 -1.54 43.85 -12.92
CA ARG A 314 -1.12 45.26 -13.04
C ARG A 314 0.40 45.38 -13.09
N ALA A 315 0.91 46.49 -13.62
CA ALA A 315 2.37 46.72 -13.72
C ALA A 315 3.11 46.88 -12.38
N THR A 316 2.41 47.21 -11.28
CA THR A 316 3.02 47.44 -9.96
C THR A 316 2.23 46.76 -8.84
N PRO A 317 2.82 46.58 -7.63
CA PRO A 317 2.14 46.00 -6.48
C PRO A 317 0.96 46.83 -5.96
N THR A 318 0.94 48.14 -6.18
CA THR A 318 -0.05 49.08 -5.62
C THR A 318 -1.09 49.56 -6.64
N GLY A 319 -0.94 49.18 -7.91
CA GLY A 319 -1.82 49.58 -9.00
C GLY A 319 -1.07 50.36 -10.09
N GLY A 320 -1.46 50.13 -11.35
CA GLY A 320 -0.80 50.69 -12.53
C GLY A 320 -1.48 50.28 -13.82
N GLN A 321 -0.75 50.33 -14.94
CA GLN A 321 -1.23 49.87 -16.24
C GLN A 321 -1.83 48.47 -16.13
N ASP A 322 -2.96 48.26 -16.79
CA ASP A 322 -3.60 46.94 -16.87
C ASP A 322 -2.76 46.02 -17.75
N LEU A 323 -2.24 44.94 -17.14
CA LEU A 323 -1.50 43.91 -17.83
C LEU A 323 -2.27 42.59 -17.87
N THR A 324 -3.54 42.58 -17.46
CA THR A 324 -4.43 41.41 -17.48
C THR A 324 -4.46 40.73 -18.86
N PRO A 325 -4.53 41.44 -20.01
CA PRO A 325 -4.52 40.81 -21.33
C PRO A 325 -3.23 40.05 -21.69
N PHE A 326 -2.11 40.32 -20.99
CA PHE A 326 -0.82 39.68 -21.21
C PHE A 326 -0.53 38.55 -20.22
N VAL A 327 -1.47 38.26 -19.32
CA VAL A 327 -1.36 37.15 -18.37
C VAL A 327 -2.34 36.07 -18.78
N ASN A 328 -1.87 34.84 -18.87
CA ASN A 328 -2.70 33.66 -19.08
C ASN A 328 -2.64 32.75 -17.85
N VAL A 329 -3.80 32.27 -17.40
CA VAL A 329 -3.92 31.36 -16.26
C VAL A 329 -4.60 30.09 -16.75
N VAL A 330 -3.93 28.96 -16.57
CA VAL A 330 -4.44 27.64 -16.97
C VAL A 330 -4.33 26.67 -15.81
N VAL A 331 -5.34 25.81 -15.66
CA VAL A 331 -5.31 24.69 -14.71
C VAL A 331 -4.54 23.56 -15.36
N ILE A 332 -3.38 23.20 -14.81
CA ILE A 332 -2.61 22.04 -15.27
C ILE A 332 -3.17 20.76 -14.64
N GLU A 333 -3.56 20.85 -13.38
CA GLU A 333 -4.04 19.72 -12.60
C GLU A 333 -5.17 20.16 -11.68
N ALA A 334 -6.29 19.43 -11.72
CA ALA A 334 -7.44 19.64 -10.84
C ALA A 334 -7.64 18.40 -9.98
N GLY A 335 -7.20 18.48 -8.72
CA GLY A 335 -7.57 17.54 -7.68
C GLY A 335 -8.86 17.97 -7.00
N ILE A 336 -9.41 17.07 -6.18
CA ILE A 336 -10.59 17.35 -5.36
C ILE A 336 -10.30 18.30 -4.20
N SER A 337 -9.08 18.37 -3.67
CA SER A 337 -8.73 19.24 -2.53
C SER A 337 -7.88 20.46 -2.91
N ALA A 338 -7.25 20.44 -4.08
CA ALA A 338 -6.45 21.54 -4.60
C ALA A 338 -6.34 21.51 -6.14
N ALA A 339 -6.04 22.67 -6.73
CA ALA A 339 -5.68 22.82 -8.14
C ALA A 339 -4.26 23.37 -8.30
N VAL A 340 -3.56 22.94 -9.35
CA VAL A 340 -2.30 23.55 -9.80
C VAL A 340 -2.60 24.48 -10.96
N LEU A 341 -2.36 25.76 -10.73
CA LEU A 341 -2.51 26.83 -11.70
C LEU A 341 -1.14 27.20 -12.24
N GLU A 342 -1.00 27.23 -13.57
CA GLU A 342 0.16 27.85 -14.22
C GLU A 342 -0.23 29.22 -14.75
N VAL A 343 0.49 30.21 -14.25
CA VAL A 343 0.31 31.62 -14.61
C VAL A 343 1.51 32.02 -15.45
N SER A 344 1.25 32.42 -16.69
CA SER A 344 2.26 32.88 -17.64
C SER A 344 2.07 34.36 -17.94
N ASN A 345 3.16 35.12 -17.95
CA ASN A 345 3.18 36.52 -18.36
C ASN A 345 3.90 36.61 -19.71
N THR A 346 3.21 37.06 -20.75
CA THR A 346 3.77 37.22 -22.11
C THR A 346 4.29 38.63 -22.37
N SER A 347 4.12 39.57 -21.45
CA SER A 347 4.62 40.94 -21.61
C SER A 347 6.13 41.04 -21.42
N GLU A 348 6.71 42.10 -22.00
CA GLU A 348 8.12 42.49 -21.84
C GLU A 348 8.41 43.13 -20.47
N GLN A 349 7.36 43.41 -19.68
CA GLN A 349 7.43 44.02 -18.36
C GLN A 349 7.05 43.00 -17.28
N GLU A 350 7.36 43.32 -16.04
CA GLU A 350 6.89 42.54 -14.91
C GLU A 350 5.42 42.82 -14.65
N ALA A 351 4.66 41.77 -14.35
CA ALA A 351 3.25 41.88 -13.99
C ALA A 351 3.06 41.44 -12.54
N TYR A 352 2.15 42.10 -11.83
CA TYR A 352 1.72 41.71 -10.50
C TYR A 352 0.30 41.19 -10.61
N LEU A 353 0.10 39.93 -10.27
CA LEU A 353 -1.22 39.31 -10.18
C LEU A 353 -1.88 39.81 -8.90
N HIS A 354 -2.87 40.69 -9.01
CA HIS A 354 -3.55 41.34 -7.89
C HIS A 354 -4.66 40.50 -7.31
N THR A 355 -5.54 40.04 -8.19
CA THR A 355 -6.62 39.10 -7.82
C THR A 355 -6.48 37.87 -8.68
N LEU A 356 -6.72 36.72 -8.06
CA LEU A 356 -6.93 35.45 -8.74
C LEU A 356 -7.90 34.68 -7.87
N THR A 357 -9.08 34.38 -8.38
CA THR A 357 -10.10 33.61 -7.67
C THR A 357 -10.47 32.38 -8.49
N LEU A 358 -10.71 31.29 -7.78
CA LEU A 358 -11.14 30.02 -8.32
C LEU A 358 -12.48 29.66 -7.68
N SER A 359 -13.46 29.33 -8.50
CA SER A 359 -14.81 28.96 -8.05
C SER A 359 -15.28 27.65 -8.67
N GLY A 360 -16.17 26.94 -7.98
CA GLY A 360 -16.63 25.60 -8.41
C GLY A 360 -17.64 24.99 -7.45
N MET A 361 -18.07 23.75 -7.73
CA MET A 361 -19.01 23.01 -6.87
C MET A 361 -18.27 22.43 -5.66
N ALA A 362 -18.55 22.97 -4.49
CA ALA A 362 -17.90 22.64 -3.24
C ALA A 362 -18.42 21.34 -2.60
N VAL A 363 -17.53 20.59 -1.97
CA VAL A 363 -17.81 19.46 -1.09
C VAL A 363 -17.33 19.83 0.30
N ALA A 364 -18.26 20.20 1.18
CA ALA A 364 -17.94 20.49 2.56
C ALA A 364 -17.95 19.20 3.39
N THR A 365 -16.97 19.11 4.29
CA THR A 365 -16.85 18.05 5.28
C THR A 365 -17.68 18.44 6.50
N ALA A 366 -18.64 17.60 6.88
CA ALA A 366 -19.42 17.80 8.09
C ALA A 366 -18.67 17.31 9.34
N ASP A 367 -19.23 17.59 10.51
CA ASP A 367 -18.69 17.07 11.77
C ASP A 367 -18.61 15.54 11.76
N ARG A 368 -17.52 15.03 12.34
CA ARG A 368 -17.28 13.59 12.47
C ARG A 368 -18.38 12.96 13.33
N LEU A 369 -18.99 11.90 12.82
CA LEU A 369 -19.93 11.07 13.58
C LEU A 369 -19.19 9.85 14.11
N THR A 370 -19.33 9.56 15.40
CA THR A 370 -18.78 8.37 16.04
C THR A 370 -19.91 7.43 16.45
N LEU A 371 -19.94 6.24 15.88
CA LEU A 371 -20.85 5.16 16.23
C LEU A 371 -20.17 4.29 17.27
N GLN A 372 -20.82 4.14 18.42
CA GLN A 372 -20.28 3.37 19.53
C GLN A 372 -21.10 2.10 19.76
N HIS A 373 -20.41 0.95 19.80
CA HIS A 373 -20.95 -0.35 20.16
C HIS A 373 -20.28 -0.86 21.42
N ARG A 374 -21.08 -1.31 22.41
CA ARG A 374 -20.59 -1.76 23.71
C ARG A 374 -21.17 -3.12 24.08
N ASN A 375 -20.31 -4.01 24.55
CA ASN A 375 -20.71 -5.23 25.23
C ASN A 375 -20.58 -5.02 26.75
N ARG A 376 -21.71 -4.78 27.42
CA ARG A 376 -21.74 -4.53 28.88
C ARG A 376 -21.20 -5.70 29.69
N TYR A 377 -21.46 -6.93 29.27
CA TYR A 377 -20.95 -8.11 29.96
C TYR A 377 -19.42 -8.11 29.96
N ASN A 378 -18.80 -7.92 28.79
CA ASN A 378 -17.35 -7.86 28.69
C ASN A 378 -16.75 -6.70 29.48
N LEU A 379 -17.39 -5.53 29.45
CA LEU A 379 -16.94 -4.38 30.22
C LEU A 379 -16.94 -4.66 31.72
N THR A 380 -17.94 -5.39 32.22
CA THR A 380 -18.03 -5.78 33.64
C THR A 380 -17.02 -6.87 34.01
N VAL A 381 -16.81 -7.85 33.13
CA VAL A 381 -15.97 -9.03 33.44
C VAL A 381 -14.48 -8.79 33.17
N TYR A 382 -14.15 -8.13 32.06
CA TYR A 382 -12.77 -7.97 31.57
C TYR A 382 -12.28 -6.52 31.59
N GLY A 383 -13.16 -5.55 31.87
CA GLY A 383 -12.82 -4.12 31.85
C GLY A 383 -12.85 -3.50 30.45
N LYS A 384 -12.42 -2.24 30.35
CA LYS A 384 -12.46 -1.48 29.10
C LYS A 384 -11.31 -1.89 28.17
N GLN A 385 -11.67 -2.57 27.10
CA GLN A 385 -10.84 -2.83 25.92
C GLN A 385 -11.56 -2.27 24.70
N ALA A 386 -11.07 -1.14 24.18
CA ALA A 386 -11.72 -0.39 23.11
C ALA A 386 -10.90 -0.45 21.82
N LEU A 387 -11.59 -0.62 20.69
CA LEU A 387 -11.01 -0.48 19.35
C LEU A 387 -11.60 0.77 18.69
N TYR A 388 -10.71 1.65 18.22
CA TYR A 388 -11.08 2.84 17.47
C TYR A 388 -10.84 2.60 15.98
N LEU A 389 -11.89 2.72 15.18
CA LEU A 389 -11.84 2.59 13.73
C LEU A 389 -12.15 3.94 13.08
N ASN A 390 -11.13 4.56 12.52
CA ASN A 390 -11.31 5.77 11.71
C ASN A 390 -11.47 5.39 10.24
N LEU A 391 -12.66 5.60 9.68
CA LEU A 391 -13.00 5.27 8.30
C LEU A 391 -13.23 6.56 7.49
N PRO A 392 -12.17 7.31 7.14
CA PRO A 392 -12.29 8.68 6.64
C PRO A 392 -13.00 8.80 5.29
N THR A 393 -12.99 7.76 4.46
CA THR A 393 -13.64 7.77 3.13
C THR A 393 -15.06 7.20 3.17
N LEU A 394 -15.47 6.61 4.29
CA LEU A 394 -16.81 6.06 4.44
C LEU A 394 -17.78 7.15 4.91
N THR A 395 -18.88 7.31 4.18
CA THR A 395 -19.93 8.31 4.47
C THR A 395 -21.24 7.66 4.90
N ASP A 396 -21.47 6.38 4.56
CA ASP A 396 -22.67 5.64 4.92
C ASP A 396 -22.59 5.14 6.37
N ILE A 397 -23.49 5.65 7.20
CA ILE A 397 -23.64 5.28 8.61
C ILE A 397 -24.06 3.82 8.77
N GLY A 398 -24.91 3.31 7.88
CA GLY A 398 -25.38 1.92 7.91
C GLY A 398 -24.23 0.94 7.66
N GLU A 399 -23.36 1.25 6.70
CA GLU A 399 -22.18 0.44 6.42
C GLU A 399 -21.17 0.49 7.59
N ALA A 400 -20.98 1.66 8.21
CA ALA A 400 -20.13 1.80 9.39
C ALA A 400 -20.65 1.00 10.60
N ASP A 401 -21.98 0.99 10.80
CA ASP A 401 -22.64 0.16 11.84
C ASP A 401 -22.43 -1.34 11.59
N GLN A 402 -22.53 -1.79 10.34
CA GLN A 402 -22.26 -3.19 9.98
C GLN A 402 -20.81 -3.59 10.27
N ILE A 403 -19.83 -2.73 9.94
CA ILE A 403 -18.42 -2.95 10.25
C ILE A 403 -18.19 -3.04 11.76
N ALA A 404 -18.80 -2.13 12.53
CA ALA A 404 -18.68 -2.12 13.99
C ALA A 404 -19.19 -3.43 14.62
N ARG A 405 -20.38 -3.88 14.20
CA ARG A 405 -20.99 -5.13 14.68
C ARG A 405 -20.16 -6.35 14.29
N TYR A 406 -19.64 -6.37 13.07
CA TYR A 406 -18.78 -7.45 12.59
C TYR A 406 -17.53 -7.60 13.47
N GLU A 407 -16.80 -6.51 13.71
CA GLU A 407 -15.59 -6.54 14.54
C GLU A 407 -15.91 -6.87 16.00
N MET A 408 -17.08 -6.44 16.51
CA MET A 408 -17.52 -6.80 17.87
C MET A 408 -17.76 -8.30 17.98
N VAL A 409 -18.55 -8.89 17.09
CA VAL A 409 -18.85 -10.34 17.11
C VAL A 409 -17.57 -11.17 16.94
N ARG A 410 -16.62 -10.68 16.14
CA ARG A 410 -15.31 -11.32 15.92
C ARG A 410 -14.47 -11.41 17.20
N ARG A 411 -14.57 -10.44 18.10
CA ARG A 411 -13.64 -10.28 19.23
C ARG A 411 -14.28 -10.16 20.61
N GLN A 412 -15.60 -10.27 20.73
CA GLN A 412 -16.28 -10.18 22.02
C GLN A 412 -16.12 -11.41 22.93
N THR A 413 -15.47 -12.49 22.49
CA THR A 413 -15.34 -13.71 23.29
C THR A 413 -13.87 -14.07 23.47
N PRO A 414 -13.41 -14.31 24.72
CA PRO A 414 -12.07 -14.83 24.96
C PRO A 414 -11.78 -16.07 24.12
N ARG A 415 -10.62 -16.11 23.49
CA ARG A 415 -10.18 -17.26 22.71
C ARG A 415 -8.68 -17.44 22.75
N GLY A 416 -8.26 -18.67 22.51
CA GLY A 416 -6.89 -18.98 22.11
C GLY A 416 -6.63 -18.48 20.70
N SER A 417 -5.49 -17.84 20.49
CA SER A 417 -4.98 -17.46 19.18
C SER A 417 -3.50 -17.80 19.09
N VAL A 418 -3.08 -18.26 17.91
CA VAL A 418 -1.69 -18.47 17.55
C VAL A 418 -1.23 -17.24 16.77
N ARG A 419 -0.23 -16.53 17.28
CA ARG A 419 0.31 -15.32 16.66
C ARG A 419 1.28 -15.63 15.54
N HIS A 420 2.19 -16.57 15.78
CA HIS A 420 3.09 -17.07 14.76
C HIS A 420 3.41 -18.53 14.96
N ILE A 421 3.84 -19.18 13.88
CA ILE A 421 4.47 -20.50 13.91
C ILE A 421 5.83 -20.44 13.23
N ASP A 422 6.75 -21.25 13.72
CA ASP A 422 8.05 -21.46 13.12
C ASP A 422 8.10 -22.86 12.50
N LEU A 423 8.61 -22.93 11.28
CA LEU A 423 8.73 -24.14 10.49
C LEU A 423 10.16 -24.35 10.03
N ASN A 424 10.60 -25.60 10.10
CA ASN A 424 11.80 -26.05 9.41
C ASN A 424 11.41 -26.65 8.06
N ALA A 425 11.90 -26.06 6.98
CA ALA A 425 11.61 -26.56 5.64
C ALA A 425 12.16 -27.97 5.40
N ARG A 426 13.09 -28.48 6.23
CA ARG A 426 13.51 -29.88 6.15
C ARG A 426 12.37 -30.87 6.42
N PHE A 427 11.46 -30.52 7.32
CA PHE A 427 10.32 -31.35 7.70
C PHE A 427 9.03 -30.94 6.98
N HIS A 428 8.92 -29.67 6.59
CA HIS A 428 7.72 -29.08 5.97
C HIS A 428 7.95 -28.53 4.58
N ASN A 429 8.91 -29.08 3.84
CA ASN A 429 9.39 -28.53 2.57
C ASN A 429 8.30 -28.05 1.60
N PRO A 430 7.33 -28.89 1.19
CA PRO A 430 6.31 -28.45 0.23
C PRO A 430 5.49 -27.27 0.78
N GLN A 431 5.18 -27.26 2.08
CA GLN A 431 4.38 -26.17 2.66
C GLN A 431 5.20 -24.90 2.87
N ALA A 432 6.45 -25.02 3.31
CA ALA A 432 7.37 -23.89 3.49
C ALA A 432 7.68 -23.17 2.16
N LEU A 433 7.60 -23.88 1.03
CA LEU A 433 7.81 -23.31 -0.30
C LEU A 433 6.51 -22.83 -0.96
N ASP A 434 5.41 -23.60 -0.87
CA ASP A 434 4.16 -23.32 -1.60
C ASP A 434 3.25 -22.31 -0.90
N ARG A 435 3.25 -22.26 0.44
CA ARG A 435 2.32 -21.40 1.18
C ARG A 435 2.84 -19.97 1.22
N THR A 436 1.92 -19.01 1.17
CA THR A 436 2.21 -17.57 1.15
C THR A 436 1.05 -16.77 1.75
N LEU A 437 1.12 -15.45 1.65
CA LEU A 437 0.17 -14.49 2.19
C LEU A 437 -1.29 -14.83 1.83
N PHE A 438 -2.15 -14.74 2.83
CA PHE A 438 -3.57 -15.07 2.85
C PHE A 438 -3.93 -16.50 2.44
N HIS A 439 -2.97 -17.43 2.44
CA HIS A 439 -3.30 -18.85 2.47
C HIS A 439 -3.86 -19.26 3.83
N ARG A 440 -4.93 -20.05 3.82
CA ARG A 440 -5.56 -20.59 5.03
C ARG A 440 -4.86 -21.87 5.45
N ILE A 441 -4.53 -21.99 6.73
CA ILE A 441 -3.92 -23.17 7.33
C ILE A 441 -4.68 -23.56 8.59
N ARG A 442 -4.59 -24.83 8.97
CA ARG A 442 -5.07 -25.34 10.26
C ARG A 442 -3.88 -25.60 11.17
N VAL A 443 -3.98 -25.16 12.42
CA VAL A 443 -2.97 -25.39 13.46
C VAL A 443 -3.63 -26.09 14.64
N SER A 444 -2.99 -27.16 15.10
CA SER A 444 -3.40 -27.93 16.27
C SER A 444 -2.20 -28.28 17.15
N ASP A 445 -2.39 -28.16 18.45
CA ASP A 445 -1.39 -28.42 19.47
C ASP A 445 -2.04 -29.09 20.69
N GLU A 446 -1.49 -30.24 21.08
CA GLU A 446 -2.01 -31.06 22.18
C GLU A 446 -1.70 -30.47 23.55
N GLN A 447 -0.56 -29.77 23.71
CA GLN A 447 -0.15 -29.21 25.00
C GLN A 447 -1.08 -28.07 25.45
N THR A 448 -1.45 -27.19 24.53
CA THR A 448 -2.39 -26.09 24.77
C THR A 448 -3.85 -26.53 24.59
N GLY A 449 -4.10 -27.69 23.97
CA GLY A 449 -5.42 -28.14 23.55
C GLY A 449 -6.03 -27.26 22.45
N HIS A 450 -5.21 -26.43 21.80
CA HIS A 450 -5.68 -25.49 20.78
C HIS A 450 -5.87 -26.19 19.43
N THR A 451 -6.97 -25.89 18.75
CA THR A 451 -7.17 -26.22 17.34
C THR A 451 -7.91 -25.06 16.68
N GLY A 452 -7.37 -24.54 15.59
CA GLY A 452 -8.00 -23.43 14.88
C GLY A 452 -7.44 -23.22 13.48
N ASP A 453 -8.20 -22.50 12.67
CA ASP A 453 -7.80 -22.10 11.32
C ASP A 453 -7.28 -20.66 11.33
N TYR A 454 -6.29 -20.40 10.48
CA TYR A 454 -5.55 -19.15 10.42
C TYR A 454 -5.23 -18.77 8.98
N PHE A 455 -5.07 -17.49 8.72
CA PHE A 455 -4.49 -16.95 7.49
C PHE A 455 -3.06 -16.51 7.73
N ILE A 456 -2.15 -16.83 6.81
CA ILE A 456 -0.78 -16.32 6.84
C ILE A 456 -0.82 -14.84 6.44
N VAL A 457 -0.58 -13.92 7.38
CA VAL A 457 -0.61 -12.47 7.10
C VAL A 457 0.77 -11.89 6.83
N ALA A 458 1.83 -12.56 7.29
CA ALA A 458 3.20 -12.26 6.93
C ALA A 458 4.04 -13.52 6.87
N GLU A 459 5.09 -13.49 6.07
CA GLU A 459 6.08 -14.55 5.98
C GLU A 459 7.48 -13.98 6.09
N GLU A 460 8.32 -14.66 6.84
CA GLU A 460 9.73 -14.35 6.99
C GLU A 460 10.54 -15.64 6.79
N HIS A 461 11.50 -15.58 5.88
CA HIS A 461 12.32 -16.72 5.50
C HIS A 461 13.77 -16.43 5.85
N HIS A 462 14.44 -17.43 6.40
CA HIS A 462 15.87 -17.40 6.66
C HIS A 462 16.51 -18.64 6.07
N VAL A 463 17.38 -18.44 5.08
CA VAL A 463 18.10 -19.48 4.35
C VAL A 463 19.59 -19.32 4.60
N GLU A 464 20.23 -20.35 5.12
CA GLU A 464 21.67 -20.42 5.34
C GLU A 464 22.27 -21.63 4.60
N ARG A 465 23.59 -21.57 4.32
CA ARG A 465 24.37 -22.70 3.77
C ARG A 465 23.77 -23.25 2.47
N GLY A 466 23.41 -22.36 1.54
CA GLY A 466 22.92 -22.74 0.22
C GLY A 466 21.60 -23.52 0.22
N GLY A 467 20.74 -23.30 1.22
CA GLY A 467 19.43 -23.99 1.32
C GLY A 467 19.39 -25.11 2.36
N TYR A 468 20.53 -25.56 2.89
CA TYR A 468 20.57 -26.68 3.84
C TYR A 468 19.81 -26.38 5.14
N ARG A 469 19.81 -25.12 5.59
CA ARG A 469 19.00 -24.65 6.71
C ARG A 469 18.06 -23.58 6.19
N HIS A 470 16.80 -23.95 6.04
CA HIS A 470 15.73 -23.03 5.68
C HIS A 470 14.68 -23.04 6.79
N ARG A 471 14.54 -21.90 7.44
CA ARG A 471 13.53 -21.63 8.47
C ARG A 471 12.52 -20.64 7.93
N VAL A 472 11.26 -20.86 8.26
CA VAL A 472 10.16 -19.99 7.90
C VAL A 472 9.38 -19.65 9.16
N GLN A 473 9.12 -18.36 9.35
CA GLN A 473 8.19 -17.89 10.35
C GLN A 473 6.98 -17.31 9.63
N TRP A 474 5.78 -17.74 10.04
CA TRP A 474 4.52 -17.18 9.54
C TRP A 474 3.81 -16.45 10.66
N LEU A 475 3.46 -15.19 10.42
CA LEU A 475 2.54 -14.43 11.25
C LEU A 475 1.12 -14.78 10.84
N LEU A 476 0.24 -15.01 11.83
CA LEU A 476 -1.08 -15.58 11.61
C LEU A 476 -2.20 -14.64 12.08
N GLU A 477 -3.28 -14.57 11.31
CA GLU A 477 -4.56 -13.96 11.71
C GLU A 477 -5.63 -15.06 11.82
N PRO A 478 -6.40 -15.14 12.93
CA PRO A 478 -7.46 -16.14 13.06
C PRO A 478 -8.50 -16.08 11.93
N ALA A 479 -8.87 -17.24 11.40
CA ALA A 479 -10.02 -17.38 10.50
C ALA A 479 -11.31 -17.37 11.32
N ASP A 480 -12.22 -16.45 11.01
CA ASP A 480 -13.43 -16.18 11.80
C ASP A 480 -14.74 -16.60 11.10
N ASP A 481 -14.65 -17.35 10.01
CA ASP A 481 -15.77 -17.70 9.15
C ASP A 481 -16.84 -18.56 9.84
N ASP A 482 -16.46 -19.39 10.81
CA ASP A 482 -17.41 -20.24 11.55
C ASP A 482 -18.41 -19.47 12.41
N ARG A 483 -18.16 -18.19 12.69
CA ARG A 483 -19.05 -17.34 13.50
C ARG A 483 -20.18 -16.72 12.71
N PHE A 484 -20.01 -16.58 11.40
CA PHE A 484 -20.94 -15.85 10.55
C PHE A 484 -21.77 -16.79 9.68
N PHE A 485 -23.07 -16.52 9.63
CA PHE A 485 -23.98 -17.19 8.71
C PHE A 485 -23.87 -16.52 7.34
N ILE A 486 -23.51 -17.31 6.33
CA ILE A 486 -23.38 -16.84 4.95
C ILE A 486 -24.58 -17.40 4.18
N ILE A 487 -25.47 -16.50 3.75
CA ILE A 487 -26.64 -16.86 2.93
C ILE A 487 -26.18 -17.59 1.67
N GLY A 488 -26.85 -18.69 1.33
CA GLY A 488 -26.52 -19.53 0.18
C GLY A 488 -25.33 -20.48 0.39
N ARG A 489 -24.61 -20.41 1.52
CA ARG A 489 -23.56 -21.38 1.89
C ARG A 489 -23.89 -22.20 3.12
N HIS A 490 -24.45 -21.56 4.15
CA HIS A 490 -24.69 -22.20 5.44
C HIS A 490 -26.17 -22.63 5.58
N LYS A 491 -26.42 -23.71 6.32
CA LYS A 491 -27.76 -24.09 6.77
C LYS A 491 -28.09 -23.34 8.06
N LEU A 492 -29.31 -22.83 8.19
CA LEU A 492 -29.79 -22.19 9.42
C LEU A 492 -29.84 -23.25 10.53
N ASN A 493 -28.91 -23.17 11.49
CA ASN A 493 -28.81 -24.10 12.61
C ASN A 493 -28.75 -23.39 13.98
N GLY A 494 -28.89 -22.06 14.01
CA GLY A 494 -28.92 -21.27 15.24
C GLY A 494 -27.56 -21.04 15.93
N THR A 495 -26.45 -21.60 15.42
CA THR A 495 -25.12 -21.46 16.07
C THR A 495 -24.26 -20.34 15.50
N ARG A 496 -24.74 -19.66 14.45
CA ARG A 496 -24.00 -18.63 13.71
C ARG A 496 -24.78 -17.32 13.68
N TYR A 497 -24.06 -16.20 13.76
CA TYR A 497 -24.67 -14.88 13.71
C TYR A 497 -25.05 -14.53 12.27
N PRO A 498 -26.29 -14.06 11.99
CA PRO A 498 -26.64 -13.55 10.67
C PRO A 498 -25.79 -12.31 10.35
N MET A 499 -25.10 -12.34 9.22
CA MET A 499 -24.48 -11.16 8.62
C MET A 499 -25.42 -10.64 7.54
N TYR A 500 -25.85 -9.38 7.67
CA TYR A 500 -26.70 -8.69 6.69
C TYR A 500 -25.86 -7.88 5.72
#